data_AF-A0A1F8SZT6-F1
#
_entry.id   AF-A0A1F8SZT6-F1
#
_cell.length_a   1.000
_cell.length_b   1.000
_cell.length_c   1.000
_cell.angle_alpha   90.00
_cell.angle_beta   90.00
_cell.angle_gamma   90.00
#
_symmetry.space_group_name_H-M   'P 1'
#
loop_
_entity.id
_entity.type
_entity.pdbx_description
1 polymer ?
#
loop_
_entity_poly.entity_id
_entity_poly.type
_entity_poly.pdbx_seq_one_letter_code
_entity_poly.pdbx_strand_id
1 'polypeptide(L)'
;MPKTEFQILILEDDPFARNWMALLAARDWRTRLAGEFDQPLKIIPFLHQKVSYVDLILMDTDIPGGEDWIPQILGAISGLKNPPAILCTGIRANPEVLGRMIHPTFVGYILKSEISYSLAWAIDYALSGKFVVTEGVRSLASSIRYPLPRPCVFLDGRHTLQSTLSRHQADVSRLAFLFSMERRELADELGVVEDWGYGLVSQIYEQLGVKDILNDEEVMDSYFGNEPLILAHIDKIRSTGNASVKAHDLETLAFHIITMPEMVELQDS
;
A
#
# COMPACT_ATOMS: atom_id res chain seq x y z
N MET A 1 19.34 11.15 -9.32
CA MET A 1 19.07 11.01 -7.87
C MET A 1 18.33 9.69 -7.70
N PRO A 2 18.62 8.92 -6.63
CA PRO A 2 17.78 7.77 -6.31
C PRO A 2 16.34 8.27 -6.10
N LYS A 3 15.40 7.46 -6.55
CA LYS A 3 13.98 7.75 -6.42
C LYS A 3 13.63 7.81 -4.94
N THR A 4 12.85 8.80 -4.53
CA THR A 4 12.47 9.00 -3.12
C THR A 4 11.05 8.55 -2.83
N GLU A 5 10.23 8.37 -3.86
CA GLU A 5 8.82 7.96 -3.78
C GLU A 5 8.33 7.45 -5.15
N PHE A 6 7.23 6.72 -5.16
CA PHE A 6 6.53 6.20 -6.33
C PHE A 6 5.33 7.08 -6.68
N GLN A 7 5.21 7.45 -7.95
CA GLN A 7 4.04 8.17 -8.49
C GLN A 7 2.96 7.17 -8.90
N ILE A 8 1.82 7.20 -8.21
CA ILE A 8 0.73 6.24 -8.38
C ILE A 8 -0.48 6.91 -9.01
N LEU A 9 -1.10 6.23 -9.96
CA LEU A 9 -2.40 6.62 -10.53
C LEU A 9 -3.45 5.62 -10.06
N ILE A 10 -4.61 6.11 -9.61
CA ILE A 10 -5.73 5.25 -9.20
C ILE A 10 -6.82 5.31 -10.27
N LEU A 11 -7.27 4.13 -10.70
CA LEU A 11 -8.35 3.95 -11.66
C LEU A 11 -9.39 3.02 -11.01
N GLU A 12 -10.46 3.62 -10.51
CA GLU A 12 -11.47 2.96 -9.68
C GLU A 12 -12.78 3.72 -9.86
N ASP A 13 -13.88 3.06 -10.22
CA ASP A 13 -15.15 3.74 -10.45
C ASP A 13 -15.91 4.01 -9.13
N ASP A 14 -15.78 3.13 -8.12
CA ASP A 14 -16.36 3.35 -6.79
C ASP A 14 -15.65 4.51 -6.06
N PRO A 15 -16.35 5.64 -5.80
CA PRO A 15 -15.75 6.78 -5.11
C PRO A 15 -15.27 6.44 -3.69
N PHE A 16 -15.89 5.48 -2.99
CA PHE A 16 -15.45 5.11 -1.64
C PHE A 16 -14.15 4.32 -1.66
N ALA A 17 -14.05 3.31 -2.53
CA ALA A 17 -12.82 2.56 -2.73
C ALA A 17 -11.69 3.48 -3.21
N ARG A 18 -11.98 4.39 -4.15
CA ARG A 18 -11.01 5.33 -4.70
C ARG A 18 -10.44 6.27 -3.63
N ASN A 19 -11.32 6.91 -2.85
CA ASN A 19 -10.91 7.77 -1.75
C ASN A 19 -10.13 6.99 -0.67
N TRP A 20 -10.54 5.75 -0.39
CA TRP A 20 -9.85 4.90 0.57
C TRP A 20 -8.42 4.59 0.14
N MET A 21 -8.24 4.17 -1.12
CA MET A 21 -6.92 3.90 -1.69
C MET A 21 -6.05 5.17 -1.76
N ALA A 22 -6.64 6.31 -2.12
CA ALA A 22 -5.96 7.60 -2.13
C ALA A 22 -5.46 7.98 -0.73
N LEU A 23 -6.27 7.77 0.32
CA LEU A 23 -5.87 8.01 1.71
C LEU A 23 -4.69 7.13 2.12
N LEU A 24 -4.76 5.82 1.83
CA LEU A 24 -3.65 4.90 2.14
C LEU A 24 -2.36 5.28 1.42
N ALA A 25 -2.44 5.65 0.14
CA ALA A 25 -1.28 6.05 -0.66
C ALA A 25 -0.71 7.41 -0.23
N ALA A 26 -1.55 8.36 0.19
CA ALA A 26 -1.08 9.65 0.68
C ALA A 26 -0.40 9.55 2.05
N ARG A 27 -0.70 8.49 2.81
CA ARG A 27 -0.19 8.29 4.16
C ARG A 27 1.21 7.66 4.21
N ASP A 28 1.55 6.85 3.21
CA ASP A 28 2.81 6.11 3.13
C ASP A 28 3.93 6.99 2.55
N TRP A 29 5.11 7.01 3.20
CA TRP A 29 6.27 7.77 2.71
C TRP A 29 6.72 7.41 1.28
N ARG A 30 6.48 6.17 0.86
CA ARG A 30 6.97 5.64 -0.41
C ARG A 30 6.08 6.03 -1.57
N THR A 31 4.87 6.52 -1.35
CA THR A 31 3.90 6.75 -2.43
C THR A 31 3.44 8.20 -2.52
N ARG A 32 3.19 8.66 -3.74
CA ARG A 32 2.55 9.95 -4.03
C ARG A 32 1.49 9.74 -5.10
N LEU A 33 0.30 10.27 -4.84
CA LEU A 33 -0.82 10.22 -5.78
C LEU A 33 -0.60 11.23 -6.91
N ALA A 34 -0.50 10.73 -8.13
CA ALA A 34 -0.33 11.52 -9.35
C ALA A 34 -1.67 11.91 -9.97
N GLY A 35 -2.71 11.09 -9.78
CA GLY A 35 -4.06 11.37 -10.26
C GLY A 35 -5.05 10.24 -9.95
N GLU A 36 -6.32 10.59 -10.02
CA GLU A 36 -7.46 9.71 -9.73
C GLU A 36 -8.45 9.78 -10.89
N PHE A 37 -8.90 8.62 -11.33
CA PHE A 37 -9.80 8.48 -12.48
C PHE A 37 -10.85 7.41 -12.21
N ASP A 38 -12.04 7.59 -12.76
CA ASP A 38 -13.19 6.70 -12.64
C ASP A 38 -13.40 5.84 -13.90
N GLN A 39 -12.60 6.04 -14.94
CA GLN A 39 -12.73 5.39 -16.23
C GLN A 39 -11.37 5.17 -16.91
N PRO A 40 -11.14 4.01 -17.56
CA PRO A 40 -9.84 3.69 -18.14
C PRO A 40 -9.30 4.71 -19.13
N LEU A 41 -10.13 5.21 -20.04
CA LEU A 41 -9.69 6.11 -21.11
C LEU A 41 -9.42 7.54 -20.64
N LYS A 42 -9.90 7.95 -19.46
CA LYS A 42 -9.69 9.32 -18.94
C LYS A 42 -8.25 9.59 -18.51
N ILE A 43 -7.42 8.55 -18.38
CA ILE A 43 -6.00 8.70 -18.01
C ILE A 43 -5.15 9.18 -19.19
N ILE A 44 -5.59 8.97 -20.44
CA ILE A 44 -4.78 9.23 -21.65
C ILE A 44 -4.26 10.68 -21.69
N PRO A 45 -5.10 11.72 -21.49
CA PRO A 45 -4.61 13.09 -21.48
C PRO A 45 -3.57 13.35 -20.39
N PHE A 46 -3.60 12.61 -19.28
CA PHE A 46 -2.61 12.73 -18.21
C PHE A 46 -1.30 12.04 -18.58
N LEU A 47 -1.34 10.80 -19.06
CA LEU A 47 -0.14 10.02 -19.41
C LEU A 47 0.66 10.63 -20.57
N HIS A 48 0.02 11.40 -21.46
CA HIS A 48 0.69 12.04 -22.60
C HIS A 48 1.18 13.47 -22.32
N GLN A 49 1.06 13.97 -21.09
CA GLN A 49 1.69 15.24 -20.71
C GLN A 49 3.22 15.07 -20.66
N LYS A 50 3.96 16.06 -21.17
CA LYS A 50 5.44 15.99 -21.26
C LYS A 50 6.18 15.79 -19.92
N VAL A 51 5.50 16.03 -18.80
CA VAL A 51 6.08 16.05 -17.44
C VAL A 51 5.48 14.95 -16.56
N SER A 52 4.42 14.27 -16.99
CA SER A 52 3.82 13.21 -16.18
C SER A 52 4.72 11.98 -16.18
N TYR A 53 5.08 11.52 -14.99
CA TYR A 53 5.76 10.27 -14.76
C TYR A 53 4.91 9.47 -13.79
N VAL A 54 4.54 8.26 -14.18
CA VAL A 54 3.72 7.34 -13.39
C VAL A 54 4.48 6.04 -13.31
N ASP A 55 4.57 5.50 -12.10
CA ASP A 55 5.26 4.27 -11.81
C ASP A 55 4.33 3.08 -11.82
N LEU A 56 3.13 3.27 -11.28
CA LEU A 56 2.15 2.22 -11.14
C LEU A 56 0.73 2.78 -11.29
N ILE A 57 -0.10 2.02 -11.98
CA ILE A 57 -1.54 2.19 -12.05
C ILE A 57 -2.19 1.15 -11.14
N LEU A 58 -2.91 1.61 -10.13
CA LEU A 58 -3.86 0.78 -9.38
C LEU A 58 -5.13 0.68 -10.23
N MET A 59 -5.44 -0.52 -10.69
CA MET A 59 -6.49 -0.77 -11.66
C MET A 59 -7.61 -1.61 -11.06
N ASP A 60 -8.77 -1.01 -10.86
CA ASP A 60 -9.95 -1.75 -10.46
C ASP A 60 -10.42 -2.73 -11.54
N THR A 61 -10.71 -3.95 -11.12
CA THR A 61 -11.13 -5.04 -12.01
C THR A 61 -12.65 -5.14 -12.15
N ASP A 62 -13.40 -4.44 -11.30
CA ASP A 62 -14.86 -4.53 -11.18
C ASP A 62 -15.59 -3.38 -11.91
N ILE A 63 -14.86 -2.55 -12.66
CA ILE A 63 -15.40 -1.41 -13.43
C ILE A 63 -16.47 -1.88 -14.45
N PRO A 64 -17.58 -1.13 -14.60
CA PRO A 64 -18.62 -1.43 -15.58
C PRO A 64 -18.08 -1.51 -17.02
N GLY A 65 -18.62 -2.47 -17.79
CA GLY A 65 -18.23 -2.71 -19.18
C GLY A 65 -17.39 -3.97 -19.40
N GLY A 66 -17.22 -4.78 -18.36
CA GLY A 66 -16.46 -6.04 -18.43
C GLY A 66 -14.97 -5.79 -18.64
N GLU A 67 -14.29 -6.78 -19.21
CA GLU A 67 -12.83 -6.87 -19.28
C GLU A 67 -12.25 -6.13 -20.50
N ASP A 68 -13.04 -5.25 -21.13
CA ASP A 68 -12.62 -4.36 -22.21
C ASP A 68 -11.65 -3.27 -21.71
N TRP A 69 -11.57 -3.05 -20.40
CA TRP A 69 -10.59 -2.16 -19.81
C TRP A 69 -9.14 -2.63 -20.06
N ILE A 70 -8.89 -3.95 -20.20
CA ILE A 70 -7.54 -4.50 -20.42
C ILE A 70 -6.92 -3.99 -21.72
N PRO A 71 -7.54 -4.16 -22.90
CA PRO A 71 -6.98 -3.60 -24.13
C PRO A 71 -6.95 -2.07 -24.12
N GLN A 72 -7.90 -1.41 -23.43
CA GLN A 72 -7.91 0.05 -23.30
C GLN A 72 -6.69 0.56 -22.52
N ILE A 73 -6.39 -0.05 -21.37
CA ILE A 73 -5.27 0.38 -20.52
C ILE A 73 -3.92 0.08 -21.19
N LEU A 74 -3.78 -1.11 -21.81
CA LEU A 74 -2.59 -1.47 -22.56
C LEU A 74 -2.38 -0.54 -23.77
N GLY A 75 -3.45 -0.15 -24.45
CA GLY A 75 -3.42 0.84 -25.51
C GLY A 75 -2.99 2.23 -25.01
N ALA A 76 -3.51 2.67 -23.85
CA ALA A 76 -3.22 3.96 -23.26
C ALA A 76 -1.75 4.12 -22.82
N ILE A 77 -1.11 3.03 -22.39
CA ILE A 77 0.31 3.04 -22.01
C ILE A 77 1.26 2.66 -23.16
N SER A 78 0.71 2.26 -24.30
CA SER A 78 1.49 1.83 -25.46
C SER A 78 2.29 3.01 -26.03
N GLY A 79 3.57 2.79 -26.30
CA GLY A 79 4.48 3.80 -26.84
C GLY A 79 5.03 4.78 -25.79
N LEU A 80 4.67 4.66 -24.51
CA LEU A 80 5.38 5.35 -23.44
C LEU A 80 6.80 4.79 -23.32
N LYS A 81 7.78 5.68 -23.12
CA LYS A 81 9.20 5.28 -22.96
C LYS A 81 9.40 4.37 -21.76
N ASN A 82 8.69 4.66 -20.66
CA ASN A 82 8.66 3.87 -19.45
C ASN A 82 7.18 3.65 -19.11
N PRO A 83 6.55 2.57 -19.62
CA PRO A 83 5.16 2.28 -19.29
C PRO A 83 5.03 1.97 -17.79
N PRO A 84 4.00 2.47 -17.10
CA PRO A 84 3.78 2.16 -15.70
C PRO A 84 3.45 0.67 -15.51
N ALA A 85 3.79 0.15 -14.33
CA ALA A 85 3.29 -1.14 -13.87
C ALA A 85 1.78 -1.06 -13.62
N ILE A 86 1.08 -2.19 -13.68
CA ILE A 86 -0.36 -2.29 -13.41
C ILE A 86 -0.56 -3.32 -12.30
N LEU A 87 -1.04 -2.85 -11.15
CA LEU A 87 -1.47 -3.70 -10.04
C LEU A 87 -2.99 -3.69 -9.99
N CYS A 88 -3.59 -4.86 -10.25
CA CYS A 88 -5.03 -5.02 -10.27
C CYS A 88 -5.59 -5.11 -8.86
N THR A 89 -6.70 -4.42 -8.59
CA THR A 89 -7.45 -4.48 -7.35
C THR A 89 -8.86 -4.99 -7.64
N GLY A 90 -9.36 -5.97 -6.89
CA GLY A 90 -10.72 -6.48 -7.09
C GLY A 90 -11.46 -6.76 -5.80
N ILE A 91 -12.78 -6.85 -5.87
CA ILE A 91 -13.63 -7.30 -4.76
C ILE A 91 -13.58 -8.82 -4.64
N ARG A 92 -13.50 -9.51 -5.79
CA ARG A 92 -13.39 -10.97 -5.90
C ARG A 92 -12.38 -11.33 -6.98
N ALA A 93 -11.75 -12.49 -6.84
CA ALA A 93 -10.86 -12.99 -7.86
C ALA A 93 -11.66 -13.40 -9.10
N ASN A 94 -11.31 -12.82 -10.25
CA ASN A 94 -11.96 -13.10 -11.54
C ASN A 94 -11.02 -13.93 -12.46
N PRO A 95 -11.43 -15.14 -12.91
CA PRO A 95 -10.61 -15.97 -13.79
C PRO A 95 -10.37 -15.36 -15.17
N GLU A 96 -11.32 -14.57 -15.69
CA GLU A 96 -11.18 -13.91 -16.99
C GLU A 96 -10.13 -12.81 -16.93
N VAL A 97 -10.09 -12.04 -15.84
CA VAL A 97 -9.04 -11.05 -15.59
C VAL A 97 -7.69 -11.74 -15.45
N LEU A 98 -7.58 -12.71 -14.53
CA LEU A 98 -6.32 -13.41 -14.28
C LEU A 98 -5.77 -14.09 -15.54
N GLY A 99 -6.64 -14.75 -16.32
CA GLY A 99 -6.27 -15.41 -17.57
C GLY A 99 -5.77 -14.45 -18.66
N ARG A 100 -6.09 -13.15 -18.56
CA ARG A 100 -5.69 -12.12 -19.54
C ARG A 100 -4.51 -11.26 -19.07
N MET A 101 -4.02 -11.45 -17.85
CA MET A 101 -2.83 -10.76 -17.30
C MET A 101 -1.51 -11.36 -17.80
N ILE A 102 -1.37 -11.55 -19.12
CA ILE A 102 -0.18 -12.15 -19.73
C ILE A 102 0.90 -11.09 -20.00
N HIS A 103 0.50 -9.82 -20.08
CA HIS A 103 1.41 -8.74 -20.43
C HIS A 103 2.38 -8.40 -19.26
N PRO A 104 3.70 -8.21 -19.51
CA PRO A 104 4.69 -7.97 -18.45
C PRO A 104 4.47 -6.74 -17.57
N THR A 105 3.60 -5.80 -18.00
CA THR A 105 3.25 -4.64 -17.18
C THR A 105 2.33 -5.00 -16.02
N PHE A 106 1.61 -6.12 -16.07
CA PHE A 106 0.82 -6.59 -14.95
C PHE A 106 1.74 -7.18 -13.89
N VAL A 107 1.75 -6.54 -12.71
CA VAL A 107 2.65 -6.87 -11.60
C VAL A 107 1.92 -7.49 -10.41
N GLY A 108 0.62 -7.69 -10.51
CA GLY A 108 -0.12 -8.37 -9.46
C GLY A 108 -1.62 -8.22 -9.57
N TYR A 109 -2.32 -9.02 -8.77
CA TYR A 109 -3.76 -8.94 -8.57
C TYR A 109 -4.08 -9.22 -7.11
N ILE A 110 -4.63 -8.23 -6.44
CA ILE A 110 -4.94 -8.23 -5.00
C ILE A 110 -6.42 -8.00 -4.77
N LEU A 111 -6.98 -8.63 -3.74
CA LEU A 111 -8.35 -8.39 -3.32
C LEU A 111 -8.42 -7.29 -2.26
N LYS A 112 -9.33 -6.33 -2.44
CA LYS A 112 -9.51 -5.15 -1.56
C LYS A 112 -9.73 -5.57 -0.10
N SER A 113 -10.53 -6.61 0.13
CA SER A 113 -10.84 -7.12 1.47
C SER A 113 -9.70 -7.92 2.12
N GLU A 114 -8.75 -8.43 1.33
CA GLU A 114 -7.62 -9.22 1.81
C GLU A 114 -6.37 -8.36 2.01
N ILE A 115 -6.17 -7.34 1.18
CA ILE A 115 -5.05 -6.40 1.35
C ILE A 115 -5.34 -5.36 2.44
N SER A 116 -6.60 -5.03 2.69
CA SER A 116 -7.02 -4.16 3.79
C SER A 116 -6.21 -2.83 3.82
N TYR A 117 -5.43 -2.60 4.88
CA TYR A 117 -4.64 -1.38 5.08
C TYR A 117 -3.22 -1.47 4.49
N SER A 118 -2.83 -2.63 3.96
CA SER A 118 -1.48 -2.93 3.47
C SER A 118 -1.25 -2.55 1.99
N LEU A 119 -2.08 -1.67 1.41
CA LEU A 119 -2.02 -1.31 -0.01
C LEU A 119 -0.64 -0.80 -0.43
N ALA A 120 -0.05 0.10 0.35
CA ALA A 120 1.26 0.68 0.02
C ALA A 120 2.39 -0.34 0.06
N TRP A 121 2.29 -1.36 0.90
CA TRP A 121 3.20 -2.51 0.89
C TRP A 121 3.07 -3.33 -0.39
N ALA A 122 1.85 -3.58 -0.87
CA ALA A 122 1.65 -4.26 -2.15
C ALA A 122 2.26 -3.47 -3.33
N ILE A 123 2.16 -2.14 -3.31
CA ILE A 123 2.77 -1.27 -4.32
C ILE A 123 4.30 -1.39 -4.31
N ASP A 124 4.93 -1.31 -3.14
CA ASP A 124 6.38 -1.42 -3.02
C ASP A 124 6.88 -2.78 -3.54
N TYR A 125 6.27 -3.88 -3.08
CA TYR A 125 6.65 -5.21 -3.57
C TYR A 125 6.44 -5.37 -5.08
N ALA A 126 5.35 -4.84 -5.62
CA ALA A 126 5.10 -4.87 -7.06
C ALA A 126 6.18 -4.11 -7.84
N LEU A 127 6.58 -2.93 -7.36
CA LEU A 127 7.62 -2.10 -7.98
C LEU A 127 9.05 -2.61 -7.73
N SER A 128 9.24 -3.49 -6.74
CA SER A 128 10.48 -4.26 -6.56
C SER A 128 10.65 -5.40 -7.58
N GLY A 129 9.67 -5.60 -8.47
CA GLY A 129 9.69 -6.62 -9.52
C GLY A 129 9.09 -7.97 -9.13
N LYS A 130 8.34 -8.03 -8.01
CA LYS A 130 7.61 -9.23 -7.58
C LYS A 130 6.18 -9.20 -8.12
N PHE A 131 5.66 -10.37 -8.50
CA PHE A 131 4.24 -10.52 -8.80
C PHE A 131 3.45 -10.66 -7.49
N VAL A 132 2.60 -9.68 -7.18
CA VAL A 132 1.90 -9.60 -5.89
C VAL A 132 0.49 -10.18 -5.98
N VAL A 133 0.15 -11.10 -5.07
CA VAL A 133 -1.20 -11.68 -4.99
C VAL A 133 -1.70 -11.78 -3.55
N THR A 134 -3.02 -11.78 -3.38
CA THR A 134 -3.69 -12.17 -2.13
C THR A 134 -4.30 -13.58 -2.23
N GLU A 135 -4.93 -14.06 -1.16
CA GLU A 135 -5.27 -15.47 -0.97
C GLU A 135 -6.34 -15.92 -1.97
N GLY A 136 -7.36 -15.12 -2.17
CA GLY A 136 -8.41 -15.41 -3.13
C GLY A 136 -7.88 -15.54 -4.55
N VAL A 137 -6.92 -14.70 -4.95
CA VAL A 137 -6.27 -14.78 -6.26
C VAL A 137 -5.36 -16.00 -6.36
N ARG A 138 -4.57 -16.30 -5.31
CA ARG A 138 -3.71 -17.49 -5.24
C ARG A 138 -4.52 -18.78 -5.33
N SER A 139 -5.61 -18.87 -4.55
CA SER A 139 -6.56 -19.99 -4.56
C SER A 139 -7.22 -20.15 -5.93
N LEU A 140 -7.63 -19.05 -6.56
CA LEU A 140 -8.16 -19.09 -7.93
C LEU A 140 -7.10 -19.63 -8.91
N ALA A 141 -5.90 -19.05 -8.93
CA ALA A 141 -4.81 -19.46 -9.81
C ALA A 141 -4.52 -20.96 -9.68
N SER A 142 -4.45 -21.48 -8.46
CA SER A 142 -4.31 -22.91 -8.18
C SER A 142 -5.45 -23.74 -8.77
N SER A 143 -6.70 -23.32 -8.54
CA SER A 143 -7.89 -24.06 -9.00
C SER A 143 -8.00 -24.15 -10.53
N ILE A 144 -7.55 -23.12 -11.26
CA ILE A 144 -7.52 -23.10 -12.73
C ILE A 144 -6.16 -23.52 -13.32
N ARG A 145 -5.20 -23.93 -12.47
CA ARG A 145 -3.81 -24.27 -12.85
C ARG A 145 -3.12 -23.16 -13.66
N TYR A 146 -3.41 -21.91 -13.31
CA TYR A 146 -2.73 -20.74 -13.86
C TYR A 146 -1.35 -20.59 -13.19
N PRO A 147 -0.25 -20.60 -13.95
CA PRO A 147 1.08 -20.42 -13.40
C PRO A 147 1.30 -18.93 -13.08
N LEU A 148 1.38 -18.61 -11.79
CA LEU A 148 1.69 -17.24 -11.35
C LEU A 148 3.12 -16.84 -11.78
N PRO A 149 3.32 -15.63 -12.34
CA PRO A 149 4.65 -15.13 -12.70
C PRO A 149 5.62 -15.12 -11.51
N ARG A 150 6.91 -15.36 -11.77
CA ARG A 150 7.97 -15.39 -10.74
C ARG A 150 8.95 -14.22 -10.93
N PRO A 151 9.52 -13.66 -9.84
CA PRO A 151 9.27 -14.00 -8.43
C PRO A 151 7.86 -13.58 -7.99
N CYS A 152 7.22 -14.34 -7.10
CA CYS A 152 5.86 -14.07 -6.64
C CYS A 152 5.80 -13.95 -5.13
N VAL A 153 5.02 -12.99 -4.65
CA VAL A 153 4.78 -12.77 -3.24
C VAL A 153 3.29 -12.86 -2.93
N PHE A 154 2.98 -13.61 -1.89
CA PHE A 154 1.66 -13.69 -1.30
C PHE A 154 1.58 -12.75 -0.10
N LEU A 155 0.58 -11.87 -0.08
CA LEU A 155 0.31 -10.94 1.02
C LEU A 155 -1.04 -11.24 1.68
N ASP A 156 -1.04 -11.29 3.02
CA ASP A 156 -2.27 -11.25 3.82
C ASP A 156 -2.31 -9.97 4.66
N GLY A 157 -2.99 -8.96 4.16
CA GLY A 157 -3.16 -7.68 4.86
C GLY A 157 -4.20 -7.72 5.99
N ARG A 158 -4.83 -8.87 6.25
CA ARG A 158 -5.72 -9.06 7.41
C ARG A 158 -4.94 -9.48 8.66
N HIS A 159 -3.74 -10.04 8.46
CA HIS A 159 -2.80 -10.37 9.52
C HIS A 159 -1.64 -9.38 9.45
N THR A 160 -1.73 -8.35 10.28
CA THR A 160 -0.67 -7.35 10.45
C THR A 160 -0.27 -7.30 11.91
N LEU A 161 0.73 -6.50 12.28
CA LEU A 161 1.06 -6.29 13.70
C LEU A 161 -0.13 -5.75 14.52
N GLN A 162 -1.14 -5.15 13.88
CA GLN A 162 -2.39 -4.77 14.53
C GLN A 162 -3.12 -5.97 15.17
N SER A 163 -2.98 -7.20 14.64
CA SER A 163 -3.61 -8.40 15.23
C SER A 163 -2.96 -8.83 16.55
N THR A 164 -1.78 -8.31 16.89
CA THR A 164 -1.14 -8.54 18.20
C THR A 164 -1.66 -7.59 19.29
N LEU A 165 -2.37 -6.53 18.89
CA LEU A 165 -2.96 -5.55 19.79
C LEU A 165 -4.29 -6.08 20.36
N SER A 166 -4.65 -5.63 21.56
CA SER A 166 -6.02 -5.82 22.05
C SER A 166 -7.01 -5.14 21.10
N ARG A 167 -8.27 -5.59 21.06
CA ARG A 167 -9.31 -5.00 20.22
C ARG A 167 -9.40 -3.48 20.38
N HIS A 168 -9.35 -3.01 21.62
CA HIS A 168 -9.40 -1.58 21.91
C HIS A 168 -8.16 -0.84 21.39
N GLN A 169 -6.95 -1.37 21.62
CA GLN A 169 -5.73 -0.78 21.06
C GLN A 169 -5.73 -0.80 19.52
N ALA A 170 -6.30 -1.82 18.89
CA ALA A 170 -6.44 -1.88 17.44
C ALA A 170 -7.37 -0.77 16.92
N ASP A 171 -8.51 -0.53 17.57
CA ASP A 171 -9.42 0.56 17.23
C ASP A 171 -8.74 1.93 17.39
N VAL A 172 -8.04 2.14 18.51
CA VAL A 172 -7.28 3.37 18.77
C VAL A 172 -6.15 3.57 17.77
N SER A 173 -5.40 2.51 17.43
CA SER A 173 -4.32 2.57 16.42
C SER A 173 -4.88 2.96 15.06
N ARG A 174 -6.07 2.47 14.71
CA ARG A 174 -6.73 2.83 13.46
C ARG A 174 -7.07 4.31 13.43
N LEU A 175 -7.72 4.83 14.46
CA LEU A 175 -8.07 6.25 14.52
C LEU A 175 -6.80 7.14 14.56
N ALA A 176 -5.84 6.79 15.41
CA ALA A 176 -4.63 7.58 15.62
C ALA A 176 -3.67 7.57 14.42
N PHE A 177 -3.37 6.40 13.85
CA PHE A 177 -2.26 6.26 12.90
C PHE A 177 -2.73 6.15 11.44
N LEU A 178 -3.84 5.44 11.21
CA LEU A 178 -4.40 5.29 9.87
C LEU A 178 -5.16 6.55 9.45
N PHE A 179 -6.00 7.08 10.34
CA PHE A 179 -6.79 8.28 10.07
C PHE A 179 -6.14 9.60 10.50
N SER A 180 -4.98 9.55 11.15
CA SER A 180 -4.28 10.74 11.67
C SER A 180 -5.14 11.60 12.58
N MET A 181 -6.06 10.98 13.33
CA MET A 181 -7.00 11.71 14.18
C MET A 181 -6.26 12.43 15.30
N GLU A 182 -6.59 13.71 15.49
CA GLU A 182 -6.01 14.51 16.57
C GLU A 182 -6.38 13.92 17.93
N ARG A 183 -5.52 14.07 18.94
CA ARG A 183 -5.66 13.39 20.24
C ARG A 183 -6.92 13.79 20.99
N ARG A 184 -7.36 15.03 20.84
CA ARG A 184 -8.62 15.52 21.39
C ARG A 184 -9.83 14.88 20.70
N GLU A 185 -9.85 14.86 19.37
CA GLU A 185 -10.93 14.21 18.59
C GLU A 185 -10.99 12.72 18.87
N LEU A 186 -9.83 12.07 19.00
CA LEU A 186 -9.70 10.67 19.39
C LEU A 186 -10.31 10.42 20.77
N ALA A 187 -10.05 11.29 21.74
CA ALA A 187 -10.62 11.16 23.08
C ALA A 187 -12.15 11.33 23.06
N ASP A 188 -12.64 12.31 22.29
CA ASP A 188 -14.07 12.55 22.10
C ASP A 188 -14.76 11.33 21.44
N GLU A 189 -14.16 10.77 20.38
CA GLU A 189 -14.68 9.60 19.65
C GLU A 189 -14.72 8.33 20.53
N LEU A 190 -13.71 8.15 21.40
CA LEU A 190 -13.64 7.02 22.32
C LEU A 190 -14.49 7.23 23.58
N GLY A 191 -15.04 8.43 23.81
CA GLY A 191 -15.78 8.77 25.02
C GLY A 191 -14.91 8.78 26.30
N VAL A 192 -13.63 9.13 26.17
CA VAL A 192 -12.63 9.14 27.26
C VAL A 192 -12.05 10.53 27.47
N VAL A 193 -11.36 10.74 28.59
CA VAL A 193 -10.65 12.01 28.86
C VAL A 193 -9.37 12.09 28.02
N GLU A 194 -9.02 13.28 27.54
CA GLU A 194 -7.89 13.51 26.63
C GLU A 194 -6.56 12.91 27.10
N ASP A 195 -6.20 13.11 28.37
CA ASP A 195 -4.97 12.57 28.98
C ASP A 195 -4.86 11.03 28.87
N TRP A 196 -6.01 10.34 28.89
CA TRP A 196 -6.06 8.90 28.72
C TRP A 196 -5.74 8.48 27.29
N GLY A 197 -6.24 9.23 26.30
CA GLY A 197 -5.94 9.02 24.88
C GLY A 197 -4.44 9.17 24.59
N TYR A 198 -3.78 10.17 25.19
CA TYR A 198 -2.31 10.32 25.10
C TYR A 198 -1.56 9.14 25.70
N GLY A 199 -1.97 8.69 26.89
CA GLY A 199 -1.36 7.54 27.57
C GLY A 199 -1.44 6.26 26.73
N LEU A 200 -2.62 5.96 26.18
CA LEU A 200 -2.82 4.76 25.37
C LEU A 200 -2.05 4.80 24.05
N VAL A 201 -2.04 5.93 23.35
CA VAL A 201 -1.25 6.08 22.10
C VAL A 201 0.25 5.94 22.39
N SER A 202 0.75 6.47 23.52
CA SER A 202 2.15 6.28 23.94
C SER A 202 2.48 4.82 24.19
N GLN A 203 1.59 4.08 24.86
CA GLN A 203 1.75 2.63 25.09
C GLN A 203 1.80 1.86 23.78
N ILE A 204 0.97 2.24 22.79
CA ILE A 204 1.00 1.59 21.48
C ILE A 204 2.32 1.90 20.76
N TYR A 205 2.82 3.15 20.81
CA TYR A 205 4.15 3.48 20.25
C TYR A 205 5.27 2.64 20.86
N GLU A 206 5.24 2.42 22.18
CA GLU A 206 6.19 1.56 22.89
C GLU A 206 6.04 0.09 22.47
N GLN A 207 4.81 -0.42 22.39
CA GLN A 207 4.56 -1.80 21.96
C GLN A 207 4.99 -2.06 20.50
N LEU A 208 4.90 -1.04 19.64
CA LEU A 208 5.35 -1.11 18.25
C LEU A 208 6.86 -0.90 18.09
N GLY A 209 7.60 -0.55 19.16
CA GLY A 209 9.04 -0.30 19.10
C GLY A 209 9.43 0.92 18.26
N VAL A 210 8.54 1.90 18.06
CA VAL A 210 8.75 3.03 17.13
C VAL A 210 9.98 3.85 17.52
N LYS A 211 10.20 4.06 18.83
CA LYS A 211 11.39 4.77 19.30
C LYS A 211 12.66 3.93 19.15
N ASP A 212 12.56 2.61 19.31
CA ASP A 212 13.71 1.72 19.20
C ASP A 212 14.20 1.67 17.76
N ILE A 213 13.28 1.55 16.79
CA ILE A 213 13.57 1.62 15.35
C ILE A 213 14.30 2.92 14.96
N LEU A 214 13.96 4.05 15.58
CA LEU A 214 14.63 5.32 15.26
C LEU A 214 16.04 5.45 15.87
N ASN A 215 16.32 4.74 16.96
CA ASN A 215 17.56 4.89 17.72
C ASN A 215 18.55 3.74 17.50
N ASP A 216 18.07 2.56 17.12
CA ASP A 216 18.85 1.33 16.96
C ASP A 216 18.78 0.82 15.52
N GLU A 217 19.95 0.73 14.88
CA GLU A 217 20.10 0.32 13.49
C GLU A 217 19.81 -1.18 13.30
N GLU A 218 20.15 -2.04 14.26
CA GLU A 218 19.86 -3.47 14.18
C GLU A 218 18.35 -3.72 14.27
N VAL A 219 17.66 -2.97 15.13
CA VAL A 219 16.19 -3.02 15.24
C VAL A 219 15.56 -2.52 13.95
N MET A 220 16.01 -1.38 13.42
CA MET A 220 15.50 -0.84 12.15
C MET A 220 15.64 -1.84 11.00
N ASP A 221 16.81 -2.45 10.83
CA ASP A 221 17.09 -3.41 9.77
C ASP A 221 16.23 -4.68 9.90
N SER A 222 15.91 -5.10 11.13
CA SER A 222 15.03 -6.25 11.36
C SER A 222 13.60 -6.03 10.85
N TYR A 223 13.12 -4.78 10.80
CA TYR A 223 11.79 -4.43 10.27
C TYR A 223 11.85 -4.05 8.78
N PHE A 224 12.85 -3.27 8.37
CA PHE A 224 12.86 -2.56 7.09
C PHE A 224 14.12 -2.79 6.25
N GLY A 225 14.98 -3.76 6.58
CA GLY A 225 16.26 -3.97 5.89
C GLY A 225 16.17 -4.18 4.38
N ASN A 226 15.00 -4.60 3.87
CA ASN A 226 14.74 -4.77 2.43
C ASN A 226 13.94 -3.61 1.81
N GLU A 227 13.69 -2.52 2.55
CA GLU A 227 12.76 -1.44 2.21
C GLU A 227 13.51 -0.10 2.06
N PRO A 228 14.25 0.11 0.94
CA PRO A 228 15.21 1.21 0.82
C PRO A 228 14.58 2.60 0.93
N LEU A 229 13.32 2.76 0.52
CA LEU A 229 12.62 4.05 0.62
C LEU A 229 12.23 4.39 2.06
N ILE A 230 11.80 3.42 2.85
CA ILE A 230 11.49 3.63 4.28
C ILE A 230 12.79 3.92 5.03
N LEU A 231 13.84 3.14 4.79
CA LEU A 231 15.16 3.36 5.39
C LEU A 231 15.70 4.76 5.09
N ALA A 232 15.62 5.23 3.84
CA ALA A 232 16.05 6.57 3.46
C ALA A 232 15.28 7.68 4.20
N HIS A 233 13.98 7.48 4.49
CA HIS A 233 13.18 8.40 5.29
C HIS A 233 13.57 8.37 6.77
N ILE A 234 13.79 7.19 7.35
CA ILE A 234 14.25 7.04 8.73
C ILE A 234 15.61 7.70 8.92
N ASP A 235 16.57 7.46 8.02
CA ASP A 235 17.89 8.08 8.07
C ASP A 235 17.83 9.60 7.99
N LYS A 236 16.92 10.14 7.16
CA LYS A 236 16.68 11.58 7.10
C LYS A 236 16.17 12.12 8.44
N ILE A 237 15.25 11.42 9.10
CA ILE A 237 14.75 11.79 10.43
C ILE A 237 15.89 11.76 11.47
N ARG A 238 16.72 10.70 11.46
CA ARG A 238 17.89 10.57 12.35
C ARG A 238 18.90 11.69 12.13
N SER A 239 19.15 12.08 10.87
CA SER A 239 20.11 13.13 10.53
C SER A 239 19.72 14.54 11.00
N THR A 240 18.42 14.79 11.22
CA THR A 240 17.93 16.06 11.75
C THR A 240 18.10 16.23 13.27
N GLY A 241 18.50 15.18 14.00
CA GLY A 241 18.79 15.19 15.43
C GLY A 241 17.55 15.03 16.34
N ASN A 242 17.76 14.45 17.54
CA ASN A 242 16.70 14.04 18.48
C ASN A 242 15.76 15.16 18.97
N ALA A 243 16.12 16.43 18.80
CA ALA A 243 15.29 17.56 19.24
C ALA A 243 14.15 17.91 18.26
N SER A 244 14.09 17.30 17.07
CA SER A 244 13.15 17.71 16.01
C SER A 244 12.35 16.58 15.36
N VAL A 245 12.31 15.37 15.94
CA VAL A 245 11.42 14.32 15.40
C VAL A 245 9.98 14.81 15.52
N LYS A 246 9.34 15.07 14.38
CA LYS A 246 7.99 15.61 14.37
C LYS A 246 7.00 14.51 14.75
N ALA A 247 5.93 14.88 15.45
CA ALA A 247 4.86 13.95 15.79
C ALA A 247 4.32 13.22 14.55
N HIS A 248 4.23 13.92 13.41
CA HIS A 248 3.84 13.34 12.13
C HIS A 248 4.78 12.20 11.66
N ASP A 249 6.10 12.34 11.84
CA ASP A 249 7.06 11.31 11.38
C ASP A 249 6.94 10.04 12.23
N LEU A 250 6.72 10.18 13.54
CA LEU A 250 6.40 9.04 14.41
C LEU A 250 5.10 8.36 13.99
N GLU A 251 4.10 9.17 13.65
CA GLU A 251 2.78 8.67 13.27
C GLU A 251 2.82 7.89 11.95
N THR A 252 3.56 8.38 10.96
CA THR A 252 3.75 7.67 9.71
C THR A 252 4.62 6.42 9.88
N LEU A 253 5.64 6.45 10.75
CA LEU A 253 6.41 5.25 11.08
C LEU A 253 5.52 4.17 11.73
N ALA A 254 4.67 4.56 12.70
CA ALA A 254 3.69 3.65 13.27
C ALA A 254 2.73 3.11 12.21
N PHE A 255 2.26 3.95 11.29
CA PHE A 255 1.44 3.53 10.15
C PHE A 255 2.12 2.42 9.33
N HIS A 256 3.40 2.56 8.98
CA HIS A 256 4.12 1.52 8.23
C HIS A 256 4.15 0.18 8.98
N ILE A 257 4.40 0.21 10.29
CA ILE A 257 4.49 -0.98 11.14
C ILE A 257 3.12 -1.67 11.27
N ILE A 258 2.06 -0.93 11.61
CA ILE A 258 0.74 -1.52 11.84
C ILE A 258 0.08 -2.06 10.56
N THR A 259 0.48 -1.52 9.40
CA THR A 259 -0.05 -1.94 8.09
C THR A 259 0.84 -2.96 7.40
N MET A 260 1.98 -3.32 7.98
CA MET A 260 2.87 -4.34 7.42
C MET A 260 2.15 -5.70 7.37
N PRO A 261 1.95 -6.27 6.17
CA PRO A 261 1.23 -7.53 6.02
C PRO A 261 2.12 -8.72 6.37
N GLU A 262 1.51 -9.84 6.72
CA GLU A 262 2.18 -11.14 6.64
C GLU A 262 2.49 -11.46 5.16
N MET A 263 3.68 -11.99 4.94
CA MET A 263 4.19 -12.27 3.59
C MET A 263 4.72 -13.70 3.50
N VAL A 264 4.40 -14.37 2.38
CA VAL A 264 5.08 -15.59 1.96
C VAL A 264 5.64 -15.41 0.56
N GLU A 265 6.95 -15.54 0.41
CA GLU A 265 7.59 -15.64 -0.91
C GLU A 265 7.43 -17.05 -1.47
N LEU A 266 6.90 -17.14 -2.69
CA LEU A 266 6.84 -18.42 -3.38
C LEU A 266 8.17 -18.65 -4.09
N GLN A 267 9.02 -19.48 -3.47
CA GLN A 267 10.28 -19.90 -4.07
C GLN A 267 10.06 -20.78 -5.31
N ASP A 268 11.05 -20.78 -6.20
CA ASP A 268 11.08 -21.67 -7.35
C ASP A 268 11.22 -23.12 -6.85
N SER A 269 10.24 -23.95 -7.21
CA SER A 269 10.24 -25.40 -7.00
C SER A 269 11.10 -26.11 -8.04
#